data_AF-A0A938MIN5-F1
#
_entry.id   AF-A0A938MIN5-F1
#
_cell.length_a   1.000
_cell.length_b   1.000
_cell.length_c   1.000
_cell.angle_alpha   90.00
_cell.angle_beta   90.00
_cell.angle_gamma   90.00
#
_symmetry.space_group_name_H-M   'P 1'
#
loop_
_entity.id
_entity.type
_entity.pdbx_description
1 polymer ?
#
loop_
_entity_poly.entity_id
_entity_poly.type
_entity_poly.pdbx_seq_one_letter_code
_entity_poly.pdbx_strand_id
1 'polypeptide(L)'
;MPENIRVGLIRCDTHGAYYAALMDKHDPLRLRFPVPIHQPIPYAWLRGGIHLYFYTQYRDPTAITVETVDGFEIVKLWDAHRDAAEALRYVLLGRPKLCDSFEEVSDGVDLVFIADANGEGHDHLELAAPGL
;
A
#
# COMPACT_ATOMS: atom_id res chain seq x y z
N MET A 1 9.90 14.37 18.80
CA MET A 1 8.68 13.60 18.48
C MET A 1 9.04 12.12 18.58
N PRO A 2 8.11 11.21 18.91
CA PRO A 2 8.40 9.78 18.81
C PRO A 2 8.79 9.44 17.36
N GLU A 3 9.69 8.49 17.16
CA GLU A 3 10.00 7.95 15.83
C GLU A 3 8.78 7.16 15.31
N ASN A 4 8.49 7.27 14.01
CA ASN A 4 7.42 6.49 13.38
C ASN A 4 7.82 5.01 13.31
N ILE A 5 6.82 4.11 13.41
CA ILE A 5 6.98 2.69 13.13
C ILE A 5 7.22 2.53 11.63
N ARG A 6 8.41 2.04 11.25
CA ARG A 6 8.76 1.77 9.86
C ARG A 6 8.13 0.47 9.42
N VAL A 7 7.29 0.53 8.39
CA VAL A 7 6.51 -0.59 7.89
C VAL A 7 7.10 -1.10 6.57
N GLY A 8 7.34 -2.40 6.50
CA GLY A 8 7.49 -3.12 5.25
C GLY A 8 6.14 -3.71 4.83
N LEU A 9 5.70 -3.45 3.60
CA LEU A 9 4.44 -3.97 3.06
C LEU A 9 4.71 -5.05 2.02
N ILE A 10 4.23 -6.26 2.29
CA ILE A 10 4.21 -7.40 1.38
C ILE A 10 2.80 -7.50 0.79
N ARG A 11 2.74 -7.59 -0.55
CA ARG A 11 1.53 -7.56 -1.39
C ARG A 11 0.84 -6.20 -1.37
N CYS A 12 0.94 -5.52 -2.49
CA CYS A 12 0.29 -4.25 -2.82
C CYS A 12 -1.08 -4.49 -3.48
N ASP A 13 -1.86 -5.44 -2.93
CA ASP A 13 -3.23 -5.72 -3.38
C ASP A 13 -4.23 -4.67 -2.87
N THR A 14 -5.53 -4.94 -3.01
CA THR A 14 -6.59 -4.02 -2.56
C THR A 14 -6.51 -3.72 -1.06
N HIS A 15 -6.24 -4.71 -0.20
CA HIS A 15 -6.08 -4.49 1.23
C HIS A 15 -4.78 -3.76 1.54
N GLY A 16 -3.68 -4.12 0.87
CA GLY A 16 -2.41 -3.43 1.00
C GLY A 16 -2.53 -1.94 0.70
N ALA A 17 -3.15 -1.59 -0.44
CA ALA A 17 -3.40 -0.20 -0.81
C ALA A 17 -4.39 0.51 0.13
N TYR A 18 -5.45 -0.17 0.58
CA TYR A 18 -6.43 0.37 1.54
C TYR A 18 -5.76 0.80 2.85
N TYR A 19 -5.03 -0.12 3.50
CA TYR A 19 -4.38 0.17 4.77
C TYR A 19 -3.20 1.12 4.60
N ALA A 20 -2.45 1.03 3.49
CA ALA A 20 -1.36 1.97 3.22
C ALA A 20 -1.84 3.43 3.18
N ALA A 21 -2.97 3.69 2.54
CA ALA A 21 -3.57 5.02 2.49
C ALA A 21 -4.06 5.53 3.87
N LEU A 22 -4.36 4.63 4.81
CA LEU A 22 -4.72 4.99 6.19
C LEU A 22 -3.50 5.20 7.09
N MET A 23 -2.42 4.43 6.89
CA MET A 23 -1.21 4.44 7.72
C MET A 23 -0.22 5.53 7.33
N ASP A 24 -0.10 5.85 6.04
CA ASP A 24 0.92 6.77 5.53
C ASP A 24 0.31 7.88 4.67
N LYS A 25 1.04 8.99 4.53
CA LYS A 25 0.62 10.14 3.73
C LYS A 25 0.65 9.77 2.24
N HIS A 26 -0.46 10.03 1.57
CA HIS A 26 -0.63 9.72 0.15
C HIS A 26 -1.21 10.91 -0.63
N ASP A 27 -1.00 10.88 -1.94
CA ASP A 27 -1.60 11.84 -2.86
C ASP A 27 -3.01 11.36 -3.27
N PRO A 28 -4.09 12.11 -2.94
CA PRO A 28 -5.46 11.69 -3.23
C PRO A 28 -5.74 11.55 -4.73
N LEU A 29 -5.11 12.39 -5.57
CA LEU A 29 -5.35 12.35 -7.02
C LEU A 29 -4.60 11.20 -7.67
N ARG A 30 -3.43 10.83 -7.14
CA ARG A 30 -2.73 9.61 -7.57
C ARG A 30 -3.47 8.37 -7.11
N LEU A 31 -4.06 8.37 -5.91
CA LEU A 31 -4.89 7.26 -5.47
C LEU A 31 -6.15 7.09 -6.34
N ARG A 32 -6.69 8.20 -6.86
CA ARG A 32 -7.82 8.18 -7.82
C ARG A 32 -7.43 7.63 -9.19
N PHE A 33 -6.22 7.91 -9.65
CA PHE A 33 -5.69 7.40 -10.93
C PHE A 33 -4.27 6.83 -10.75
N PRO A 34 -4.13 5.64 -10.14
CA PRO A 34 -2.82 5.06 -9.84
C PRO A 34 -2.04 4.70 -11.10
N VAL A 35 -2.76 4.30 -12.15
CA VAL A 35 -2.22 3.93 -13.47
C VAL A 35 -3.12 4.48 -14.59
N PRO A 36 -2.62 4.57 -15.85
CA PRO A 36 -3.44 4.89 -17.01
C PRO A 36 -4.65 3.95 -17.18
N ILE A 37 -5.80 4.52 -17.59
CA ILE A 37 -7.10 3.84 -17.66
C ILE A 37 -7.08 2.55 -18.51
N HIS A 38 -6.31 2.54 -19.60
CA HIS A 38 -6.26 1.42 -20.55
C HIS A 38 -5.12 0.43 -20.28
N GLN A 39 -4.31 0.64 -19.25
CA GLN A 39 -3.25 -0.30 -18.88
C GLN A 39 -3.85 -1.59 -18.30
N PRO A 40 -3.44 -2.80 -18.72
CA PRO A 40 -3.78 -4.03 -18.01
C PRO A 40 -3.38 -3.96 -16.54
N ILE A 41 -4.18 -4.54 -15.64
CA ILE A 41 -3.93 -4.45 -14.19
C ILE A 41 -4.08 -5.81 -13.50
N PRO A 42 -3.23 -6.12 -12.51
CA PRO A 42 -3.38 -7.29 -11.67
C PRO A 42 -4.49 -7.13 -10.61
N TYR A 43 -4.72 -5.91 -10.12
CA TYR A 43 -5.64 -5.64 -9.01
C TYR A 43 -6.63 -4.52 -9.32
N ALA A 44 -7.89 -4.72 -8.91
CA ALA A 44 -8.98 -3.78 -9.17
C ALA A 44 -8.73 -2.38 -8.59
N TRP A 45 -8.03 -2.26 -7.45
CA TRP A 45 -7.75 -0.97 -6.82
C TRP A 45 -6.94 -0.02 -7.72
N LEU A 46 -6.17 -0.56 -8.67
CA LEU A 46 -5.40 0.22 -9.65
C LEU A 46 -6.31 1.04 -10.59
N ARG A 47 -7.63 0.78 -10.60
CA ARG A 47 -8.63 1.68 -11.23
C ARG A 47 -9.08 2.83 -10.35
N GLY A 48 -8.43 3.06 -9.21
CA GLY A 48 -8.80 4.08 -8.25
C GLY A 48 -9.95 3.70 -7.33
N GLY A 49 -10.29 2.40 -7.23
CA GLY A 49 -11.41 1.95 -6.39
C GLY A 49 -11.26 2.37 -4.92
N ILE A 50 -10.02 2.39 -4.41
CA ILE A 50 -9.72 2.77 -3.02
C ILE A 50 -10.02 4.25 -2.75
N HIS A 51 -9.84 5.14 -3.74
CA HIS A 51 -10.16 6.56 -3.58
C HIS A 51 -11.63 6.76 -3.16
N LEU A 52 -12.54 5.95 -3.69
CA LEU A 52 -13.98 6.06 -3.40
C LEU A 52 -14.36 5.69 -1.96
N TYR A 53 -13.50 4.97 -1.23
CA TYR A 53 -13.72 4.68 0.19
C TYR A 53 -13.38 5.87 1.09
N PHE A 54 -12.46 6.75 0.66
CA PHE A 54 -11.89 7.79 1.51
C PHE A 54 -12.26 9.21 1.09
N TYR A 55 -12.71 9.42 -0.16
CA TYR A 55 -12.92 10.74 -0.74
C TYR A 55 -14.32 10.86 -1.34
N THR A 56 -15.30 11.11 -0.47
CA THR A 56 -16.73 11.14 -0.86
C THR A 56 -17.27 12.56 -1.12
N GLN A 57 -16.44 13.59 -0.98
CA GLN A 57 -16.84 14.99 -1.19
C GLN A 57 -16.78 15.38 -2.67
N TYR A 58 -17.94 15.68 -3.27
CA TYR A 58 -18.02 16.09 -4.67
C TYR A 58 -17.31 17.42 -4.98
N ARG A 59 -17.34 18.38 -4.03
CA ARG A 59 -16.77 19.72 -4.25
C ARG A 59 -15.24 19.73 -4.21
N ASP A 60 -14.65 18.78 -3.49
CA ASP A 60 -13.22 18.71 -3.22
C ASP A 60 -12.77 17.25 -3.18
N PRO A 61 -12.21 16.72 -4.29
CA PRO A 61 -11.80 15.32 -4.38
C PRO A 61 -10.53 15.02 -3.57
N THR A 62 -9.97 16.00 -2.85
CA THR A 62 -8.79 15.87 -1.99
C THR A 62 -9.14 15.90 -0.50
N ALA A 63 -10.39 16.22 -0.16
CA ALA A 63 -10.88 16.19 1.22
C ALA A 63 -11.18 14.75 1.65
N ILE A 64 -10.32 14.19 2.50
CA ILE A 64 -10.50 12.85 3.08
C ILE A 64 -11.69 12.87 4.06
N THR A 65 -12.50 11.81 4.05
CA THR A 65 -13.73 11.68 4.86
C THR A 65 -13.66 10.60 5.92
N VAL A 66 -12.48 10.01 6.10
CA VAL A 66 -12.19 8.99 7.11
C VAL A 66 -11.02 9.46 7.99
N GLU A 67 -10.93 8.91 9.19
CA GLU A 67 -9.78 9.13 10.07
C GLU A 67 -8.59 8.30 9.60
N THR A 68 -7.42 8.93 9.53
CA THR A 68 -6.13 8.25 9.28
C THR A 68 -5.50 7.84 10.59
N VAL A 69 -4.57 6.88 10.53
CA VAL A 69 -3.77 6.45 11.67
C VAL A 69 -2.36 7.01 11.52
N ASP A 70 -1.97 7.93 12.39
CA ASP A 70 -0.60 8.48 12.41
C ASP A 70 0.38 7.54 13.15
N GLY A 71 1.68 7.82 13.04
CA GLY A 71 2.75 7.09 13.74
C GLY A 71 3.36 5.93 12.95
N PHE A 72 2.96 5.76 11.69
CA PHE A 72 3.53 4.78 10.76
C PHE A 72 4.17 5.48 9.56
N GLU A 73 5.14 4.82 8.94
CA GLU A 73 5.73 5.21 7.66
C GLU A 73 6.00 3.95 6.85
N ILE A 74 5.50 3.87 5.62
CA ILE A 74 5.79 2.74 4.75
C ILE A 74 7.11 3.02 4.05
N VAL A 75 8.12 2.21 4.37
CA VAL A 75 9.50 2.41 3.89
C VAL A 75 9.91 1.41 2.83
N LYS A 76 9.22 0.26 2.76
CA LYS A 76 9.50 -0.83 1.81
C LYS A 76 8.21 -1.44 1.26
N LEU A 77 8.24 -1.77 -0.02
CA LEU A 77 7.15 -2.44 -0.73
C LEU A 77 7.69 -3.64 -1.50
N TRP A 78 6.91 -4.71 -1.53
CA TRP A 78 7.06 -5.80 -2.49
C TRP A 78 5.71 -6.34 -2.93
N ASP A 79 5.63 -6.75 -4.18
CA ASP A 79 4.52 -7.51 -4.74
C ASP A 79 5.07 -8.42 -5.86
N ALA A 80 4.45 -9.59 -6.05
CA ALA A 80 4.75 -10.46 -7.19
C ALA A 80 4.46 -9.76 -8.53
N HIS A 81 3.48 -8.85 -8.55
CA HIS A 81 3.19 -7.91 -9.61
C HIS A 81 3.89 -6.57 -9.36
N ARG A 82 5.11 -6.42 -9.89
CA ARG A 82 5.94 -5.22 -9.66
C ARG A 82 5.22 -3.91 -10.02
N ASP A 83 4.36 -3.93 -11.03
CA ASP A 83 3.56 -2.77 -11.46
C ASP A 83 2.57 -2.31 -10.38
N ALA A 84 2.03 -3.21 -9.56
CA ALA A 84 1.21 -2.85 -8.40
C ALA A 84 2.03 -2.14 -7.32
N ALA A 85 3.23 -2.65 -7.03
CA ALA A 85 4.15 -2.01 -6.05
C ALA A 85 4.63 -0.63 -6.54
N GLU A 86 4.91 -0.50 -7.84
CA GLU A 86 5.24 0.79 -8.47
C GLU A 86 4.09 1.79 -8.38
N ALA A 87 2.86 1.36 -8.63
CA ALA A 87 1.68 2.20 -8.50
C ALA A 87 1.46 2.65 -7.05
N LEU A 88 1.63 1.77 -6.07
CA LEU A 88 1.49 2.16 -4.66
C LEU A 88 2.60 3.11 -4.22
N ARG A 89 3.85 2.87 -4.65
CA ARG A 89 4.96 3.83 -4.49
C ARG A 89 4.68 5.16 -5.17
N TYR A 90 3.92 5.18 -6.26
CA TYR A 90 3.51 6.41 -6.93
C TYR A 90 2.53 7.23 -6.09
N VAL A 91 1.57 6.54 -5.48
CA VAL A 91 0.54 7.11 -4.61
C VAL A 91 1.12 7.64 -3.30
N LEU A 92 2.00 6.89 -2.65
CA LEU A 92 2.60 7.25 -1.36
C LEU A 92 3.60 8.41 -1.49
N LEU A 93 3.50 9.40 -0.61
CA LEU A 93 4.36 10.59 -0.65
C LEU A 93 5.79 10.29 -0.16
N GLY A 94 5.96 9.34 0.76
CA GLY A 94 7.26 8.91 1.29
C GLY A 94 8.15 8.16 0.28
N ARG A 95 7.58 7.73 -0.86
CA ARG A 95 8.30 7.02 -1.94
C ARG A 95 9.12 5.81 -1.42
N PRO A 96 8.49 4.82 -0.78
CA PRO A 96 9.18 3.64 -0.25
C PRO A 96 10.09 2.95 -1.27
N LYS A 97 11.10 2.24 -0.77
CA LYS A 97 11.96 1.36 -1.58
C LYS A 97 11.09 0.22 -2.15
N LEU A 98 11.24 -0.04 -3.45
CA LEU A 98 10.76 -1.28 -4.05
C LEU A 98 11.82 -2.36 -3.81
N CYS A 99 11.41 -3.43 -3.15
CA CYS A 99 12.23 -4.60 -2.94
C CYS A 99 12.10 -5.56 -4.13
N ASP A 100 13.15 -6.31 -4.42
CA ASP A 100 13.13 -7.30 -5.51
C ASP A 100 12.62 -8.67 -5.02
N SER A 101 12.66 -8.92 -3.71
CA SER A 101 12.10 -10.11 -3.05
C SER A 101 11.32 -9.72 -1.78
N PHE A 102 10.46 -10.61 -1.28
CA PHE A 102 9.69 -10.35 -0.07
C PHE A 102 10.55 -10.41 1.20
N GLU A 103 11.65 -11.16 1.19
CA GLU A 103 12.61 -11.23 2.29
C GLU A 103 13.27 -9.87 2.55
N GLU A 104 13.63 -9.14 1.49
CA GLU A 104 14.20 -7.78 1.64
C GLU A 104 13.26 -6.80 2.34
N VAL A 105 11.95 -7.07 2.38
CA VAL A 105 10.95 -6.20 3.03
C VAL A 105 11.13 -6.19 4.54
N SER A 106 11.55 -7.32 5.12
CA SER A 106 11.72 -7.50 6.57
C SER A 106 12.99 -6.84 7.11
N ASP A 107 13.97 -6.53 6.26
CA ASP A 107 15.25 -6.00 6.73
C ASP A 107 15.12 -4.57 7.27
N GLY A 108 15.40 -4.38 8.56
CA GLY A 108 15.50 -3.05 9.15
C GLY A 108 14.19 -2.25 9.13
N VAL A 109 13.05 -2.93 9.21
CA VAL A 109 11.73 -2.35 9.51
C VAL A 109 11.30 -2.75 10.92
N ASP A 110 10.32 -2.05 11.47
CA ASP A 110 9.82 -2.30 12.83
C ASP A 110 8.56 -3.18 12.81
N LEU A 111 7.87 -3.24 11.67
CA LEU A 111 6.67 -4.04 11.41
C LEU A 111 6.65 -4.49 9.94
N VAL A 112 6.25 -5.74 9.70
CA VAL A 112 5.88 -6.22 8.37
C VAL A 112 4.36 -6.38 8.31
N PHE A 113 3.74 -5.71 7.35
CA PHE A 113 2.33 -5.87 7.02
C PHE A 113 2.20 -6.77 5.80
N ILE A 114 1.50 -7.90 5.95
CA ILE A 114 1.24 -8.84 4.85
C ILE A 114 -0.23 -8.69 4.48
N ALA A 115 -0.49 -8.18 3.28
CA ALA A 115 -1.84 -8.11 2.75
C ALA A 115 -2.19 -9.41 2.02
N ASP A 116 -3.42 -9.89 2.18
CA ASP A 116 -3.97 -10.94 1.34
C ASP A 116 -5.47 -10.74 1.12
N ALA A 117 -5.82 -10.37 -0.10
CA ALA A 117 -7.20 -10.23 -0.53
C ALA A 117 -7.80 -11.50 -1.15
N ASN A 118 -7.03 -12.59 -1.33
CA ASN A 118 -7.54 -13.84 -1.93
C ASN A 118 -8.28 -14.74 -0.91
N GLY A 119 -8.04 -14.53 0.40
CA GLY A 119 -8.77 -15.19 1.49
C GLY A 119 -8.44 -16.66 1.73
N GLU A 120 -7.48 -17.23 1.00
CA GLU A 120 -7.06 -18.64 1.16
C GLU A 120 -5.89 -18.79 2.13
N GLY A 121 -5.05 -17.74 2.28
CA GLY A 121 -3.99 -17.67 3.27
C GLY A 121 -2.88 -18.73 3.13
N HIS A 122 -2.82 -19.41 1.99
CA HIS A 122 -1.99 -20.61 1.82
C HIS A 122 -0.49 -20.34 1.97
N ASP A 123 -0.02 -19.14 1.65
CA ASP A 123 1.39 -18.73 1.70
C ASP A 123 1.68 -17.70 2.81
N HIS A 124 0.72 -17.40 3.69
CA HIS A 124 0.95 -16.48 4.82
C HIS A 124 2.12 -16.92 5.69
N LEU A 125 2.28 -18.23 5.90
CA LEU A 125 3.39 -18.77 6.67
C LEU A 125 4.73 -18.49 5.99
N GLU A 126 4.80 -18.67 4.68
CA GLU A 126 6.01 -18.40 3.89
C GLU A 126 6.34 -16.91 3.89
N LEU A 127 5.35 -16.05 3.66
CA LEU A 127 5.52 -14.59 3.65
C LEU A 127 5.89 -14.02 5.02
N ALA A 128 5.45 -14.65 6.11
CA ALA A 128 5.78 -14.25 7.48
C ALA A 128 7.15 -14.76 7.94
N ALA A 129 7.64 -15.88 7.38
CA ALA A 129 8.85 -16.54 7.84
C ALA A 129 10.10 -15.64 7.90
N PRO A 130 10.35 -14.70 6.97
CA PRO A 130 11.53 -13.82 7.06
C PRO A 130 11.51 -12.85 8.25
N GLY A 131 10.34 -12.61 8.85
CA GLY A 131 10.17 -11.73 10.01
C GLY A 131 9.95 -12.44 11.34
N LEU A 132 9.91 -13.78 11.34
CA LEU A 132 9.80 -14.64 12.55
C LEU A 132 11.19 -15.05 13.05
#